data_AF-A0A2E2TKG3-F1
#
_entry.id   AF-A0A2E2TKG3-F1
#
_cell.length_a   1.000
_cell.length_b   1.000
_cell.length_c   1.000
_cell.angle_alpha   90.00
_cell.angle_beta   90.00
_cell.angle_gamma   90.00
#
_symmetry.space_group_name_H-M   'P 1'
#
loop_
_entity.id
_entity.type
_entity.pdbx_description
1 polymer ?
#
loop_
_entity_poly.entity_id
_entity_poly.type
_entity_poly.pdbx_seq_one_letter_code
_entity_poly.pdbx_strand_id
1 'polypeptide(L)'
;MTQNNLLSQLKDIHQPTPVSWWPPAIGWYLLVIVICITAFIIGKLLYKRWRKYIRKKCALAELKQLKIAYQNTPDVTYIAQAAVLLKRVMMIKYTRTQVASLTGERWLKILDFVDKSNAYTQGIGRELLSLPYQKNSEAKPELFILIEKTIRRCL
;
A
#
# COMPACT_ATOMS: atom_id res chain seq x y z
N MET A 1 -48.38 83.04 12.85
CA MET A 1 -46.98 82.68 12.53
C MET A 1 -46.57 81.48 13.38
N THR A 2 -46.98 80.26 13.02
CA THR A 2 -46.54 79.03 13.72
C THR A 2 -46.57 77.88 12.72
N GLN A 3 -45.63 77.91 11.79
CA GLN A 3 -45.38 76.79 10.89
C GLN A 3 -43.86 76.65 10.83
N ASN A 4 -43.37 75.41 10.90
CA ASN A 4 -41.96 74.99 10.73
C ASN A 4 -41.14 74.70 12.01
N ASN A 5 -41.73 74.02 13.01
CA ASN A 5 -40.95 73.43 14.12
C ASN A 5 -41.14 71.91 14.26
N LEU A 6 -41.67 71.25 13.22
CA LEU A 6 -41.83 69.79 13.17
C LEU A 6 -40.70 69.10 12.40
N LEU A 7 -40.04 69.82 11.47
CA LEU A 7 -38.93 69.29 10.68
C LEU A 7 -37.61 69.21 11.47
N SER A 8 -37.46 70.05 12.49
CA SER A 8 -36.30 70.08 13.41
C SER A 8 -36.31 68.93 14.43
N GLN A 9 -37.43 68.22 14.57
CA GLN A 9 -37.56 67.05 15.44
C GLN A 9 -37.29 65.72 14.71
N LEU A 10 -37.04 65.73 13.40
CA LEU A 10 -36.56 64.56 12.69
C LEU A 10 -35.11 64.30 13.11
N LYS A 11 -34.97 63.43 14.10
CA LYS A 11 -33.68 62.89 14.54
C LYS A 11 -33.10 62.06 13.39
N ASP A 12 -31.91 62.44 12.94
CA ASP A 12 -31.20 61.79 11.84
C ASP A 12 -31.15 60.27 12.05
N ILE A 13 -31.54 59.50 11.03
CA ILE A 13 -31.57 58.05 11.11
C ILE A 13 -30.13 57.55 11.09
N HIS A 14 -29.58 57.29 12.28
CA HIS A 14 -28.29 56.61 12.42
C HIS A 14 -28.42 55.20 11.81
N GLN A 15 -27.79 54.98 10.66
CA GLN A 15 -27.66 53.64 10.09
C GLN A 15 -26.83 52.80 11.07
N PRO A 16 -27.25 51.57 11.41
CA PRO A 16 -26.46 50.72 12.28
C PRO A 16 -25.11 50.50 11.60
N THR A 17 -24.03 50.76 12.33
CA THR A 17 -22.68 50.44 11.88
C THR A 17 -22.68 49.01 11.34
N PRO A 18 -22.15 48.76 10.13
CA PRO A 18 -22.19 47.44 9.53
C PRO A 18 -21.62 46.43 10.52
N VAL A 19 -22.40 45.37 10.79
CA VAL A 19 -21.95 44.28 11.65
C VAL A 19 -20.63 43.76 11.09
N SER A 20 -19.55 44.07 11.80
CA SER A 20 -18.24 43.52 11.47
C SER A 20 -18.37 42.01 11.59
N TRP A 21 -18.03 41.26 10.53
CA TRP A 21 -17.99 39.78 10.50
C TRP A 21 -16.94 39.21 11.51
N TRP A 22 -16.44 40.03 12.42
CA TRP A 22 -15.24 39.79 13.20
C TRP A 22 -15.61 39.74 14.68
N PRO A 23 -15.23 38.69 15.44
CA PRO A 23 -14.45 37.52 15.03
C PRO A 23 -15.38 36.38 14.56
N PRO A 24 -14.94 35.53 13.61
CA PRO A 24 -15.67 34.30 13.30
C PRO A 24 -15.89 33.55 14.61
N ALA A 25 -17.16 33.25 14.92
CA ALA A 25 -17.52 32.53 16.14
C ALA A 25 -16.60 31.32 16.32
N ILE A 26 -16.14 31.08 17.56
CA ILE A 26 -15.16 30.05 17.94
C ILE A 26 -15.40 28.69 17.23
N GLY A 27 -16.66 28.37 16.91
CA GLY A 27 -17.06 27.18 16.16
C GLY A 27 -16.37 26.99 14.80
N TRP A 28 -16.00 28.05 14.08
CA TRP A 28 -15.28 27.92 12.80
C TRP A 28 -13.87 27.38 12.98
N TYR A 29 -13.17 27.79 14.04
CA TYR A 29 -11.86 27.24 14.35
C TYR A 29 -11.96 25.76 14.69
N LEU A 30 -12.99 25.37 15.43
CA LEU A 30 -13.27 23.96 15.73
C LEU A 30 -13.55 23.16 14.45
N LEU A 31 -14.31 23.73 13.52
CA LEU A 31 -14.61 23.13 12.21
C LEU A 31 -13.34 22.93 11.39
N VAL A 32 -12.45 23.93 11.30
CA VAL A 32 -11.16 23.83 10.61
C VAL A 32 -10.29 22.73 11.23
N ILE A 33 -10.20 22.67 12.57
CA ILE A 33 -9.44 21.62 13.27
C ILE A 33 -9.98 20.23 12.90
N VAL A 34 -11.30 20.04 12.92
CA VAL A 34 -11.94 18.77 12.56
C VAL A 34 -11.63 18.39 11.12
N ILE A 35 -11.70 19.35 10.18
CA ILE A 35 -11.36 19.11 8.77
C ILE A 35 -9.89 18.69 8.64
N CYS A 36 -8.96 19.40 9.29
CA CYS A 36 -7.53 19.07 9.23
C CYS A 36 -7.24 17.67 9.78
N ILE A 37 -7.83 17.30 10.93
CA ILE A 37 -7.68 15.96 11.51
C ILE A 37 -8.24 14.89 10.56
N THR A 38 -9.43 15.13 10.01
CA THR A 38 -10.07 14.20 9.09
C THR A 38 -9.24 14.00 7.82
N ALA A 39 -8.77 15.09 7.21
CA ALA A 39 -7.89 15.06 6.06
C ALA A 39 -6.58 14.33 6.35
N PHE A 40 -6.00 14.53 7.53
CA PHE A 40 -4.77 13.84 7.96
C PHE A 40 -4.99 12.32 8.10
N ILE A 41 -6.09 11.91 8.73
CA ILE A 41 -6.44 10.49 8.88
C ILE A 41 -6.66 9.85 7.51
N ILE A 42 -7.46 10.49 6.64
CA ILE A 42 -7.73 10.01 5.28
C ILE A 42 -6.43 9.92 4.48
N GLY A 43 -5.60 10.96 4.51
CA GLY A 43 -4.31 11.00 3.83
C GLY A 43 -3.38 9.86 4.28
N LYS A 44 -3.31 9.58 5.58
CA LYS A 44 -2.53 8.47 6.13
C LYS A 44 -3.07 7.11 5.68
N LEU A 45 -4.39 6.94 5.61
CA LEU A 45 -5.02 5.70 5.13
C LEU A 45 -4.79 5.50 3.63
N LEU A 46 -4.95 6.54 2.82
CA LEU A 46 -4.67 6.53 1.38
C LEU A 46 -3.19 6.22 1.13
N TYR A 47 -2.28 6.90 1.82
CA TYR A 47 -0.85 6.68 1.68
C TYR A 47 -0.45 5.23 2.00
N LYS A 48 -1.00 4.67 3.09
CA LYS A 48 -0.81 3.25 3.42
C LYS A 48 -1.33 2.32 2.33
N ARG A 49 -2.50 2.59 1.76
CA ARG A 49 -3.09 1.80 0.66
C ARG A 49 -2.25 1.92 -0.61
N TRP A 50 -1.85 3.12 -0.99
CA TRP A 50 -0.98 3.39 -2.15
C TRP A 50 0.36 2.66 -2.04
N ARG A 51 1.02 2.74 -0.88
CA ARG A 51 2.27 2.00 -0.63
C ARG A 51 2.09 0.49 -0.78
N LYS A 52 0.97 -0.08 -0.34
CA LYS A 52 0.67 -1.52 -0.56
C LYS A 52 0.48 -1.82 -2.05
N TYR A 53 -0.30 -1.01 -2.75
CA TYR A 53 -0.58 -1.18 -4.17
C TYR A 53 0.68 -1.09 -5.05
N ILE A 54 1.51 -0.06 -4.83
CA ILE A 54 2.77 0.12 -5.58
C ILE A 54 3.71 -1.07 -5.35
N ARG A 55 3.86 -1.54 -4.11
CA ARG A 55 4.70 -2.72 -3.82
C ARG A 55 4.22 -3.97 -4.55
N LYS A 56 2.91 -4.20 -4.59
CA LYS A 56 2.31 -5.30 -5.38
C LYS A 56 2.61 -5.16 -6.86
N LYS A 57 2.39 -3.97 -7.40
CA LYS A 57 2.62 -3.68 -8.83
C LYS A 57 4.09 -3.87 -9.20
N CYS A 58 5.02 -3.35 -8.41
CA CYS A 58 6.46 -3.51 -8.64
C CYS A 58 6.88 -4.98 -8.58
N ALA A 59 6.46 -5.73 -7.56
CA ALA A 59 6.81 -7.15 -7.45
C ALA A 59 6.27 -7.98 -8.62
N LEU A 60 5.03 -7.76 -9.05
CA LEU A 60 4.46 -8.46 -10.19
C LEU A 60 5.11 -8.04 -11.53
N ALA A 61 5.50 -6.78 -11.66
CA ALA A 61 6.22 -6.31 -12.85
C ALA A 61 7.61 -6.93 -12.96
N GLU A 62 8.36 -6.99 -11.85
CA GLU A 62 9.68 -7.64 -11.77
C GLU A 62 9.56 -9.14 -12.10
N LEU A 63 8.56 -9.84 -11.53
CA LEU A 63 8.31 -11.25 -11.88
C LEU A 63 7.95 -11.44 -13.36
N LYS A 64 7.16 -10.53 -13.94
CA LYS A 64 6.81 -10.60 -15.37
C LYS A 64 8.05 -10.42 -16.25
N GLN A 65 8.95 -9.50 -15.90
CA GLN A 65 10.22 -9.31 -16.62
C GLN A 65 11.09 -10.57 -16.56
N LEU A 66 11.21 -11.21 -15.38
CA LEU A 66 11.94 -12.47 -15.22
C LEU A 66 11.32 -13.59 -16.05
N LYS A 67 9.99 -13.69 -16.10
CA LYS A 67 9.28 -14.69 -16.91
C LYS A 67 9.52 -14.48 -18.41
N ILE A 68 9.52 -13.24 -18.89
CA ILE A 68 9.81 -12.92 -20.30
C ILE A 68 11.26 -13.27 -20.64
N ALA A 69 12.21 -12.88 -19.78
CA ALA A 69 13.62 -13.21 -19.96
C ALA A 69 13.85 -14.73 -20.00
N TYR A 70 13.17 -15.46 -19.12
CA TYR A 70 13.19 -16.93 -19.11
C TYR A 70 12.64 -17.55 -20.40
N GLN A 71 11.59 -16.97 -20.99
CA GLN A 71 11.03 -17.47 -22.26
C GLN A 71 12.00 -17.28 -23.44
N ASN A 72 12.79 -16.20 -23.43
CA ASN A 72 13.79 -15.93 -24.46
C ASN A 72 15.03 -16.81 -24.28
N THR A 73 15.49 -16.94 -23.04
CA THR A 73 16.69 -17.70 -22.68
C THR A 73 16.37 -18.52 -21.42
N PRO A 74 15.98 -19.81 -21.57
CA PRO A 74 15.65 -20.66 -20.45
C PRO A 74 16.87 -20.90 -19.56
N ASP A 75 16.91 -20.22 -18.43
CA ASP A 75 17.96 -20.35 -17.43
C ASP A 75 17.36 -20.42 -16.01
N VAL A 76 17.93 -21.32 -15.21
CA VAL A 76 17.60 -21.55 -13.81
C VAL A 76 17.84 -20.29 -12.97
N THR A 77 18.78 -19.43 -13.38
CA THR A 77 19.07 -18.15 -12.71
C THR A 77 17.83 -17.25 -12.60
N TYR A 78 16.95 -17.23 -13.60
CA TYR A 78 15.72 -16.45 -13.57
C TYR A 78 14.71 -16.99 -12.54
N ILE A 79 14.64 -18.31 -12.37
CA ILE A 79 13.80 -18.93 -11.34
C ILE A 79 14.35 -18.63 -9.95
N ALA A 80 15.68 -18.67 -9.78
CA ALA A 80 16.33 -18.31 -8.52
C ALA A 80 16.07 -16.83 -8.15
N GLN A 81 16.13 -15.92 -9.13
CA GLN A 81 15.76 -14.50 -8.94
C GLN A 81 14.29 -14.35 -8.54
N ALA A 82 13.38 -15.11 -9.14
CA ALA A 82 11.97 -15.12 -8.76
C ALA A 82 11.75 -15.64 -7.33
N ALA A 83 12.51 -16.64 -6.89
CA ALA A 83 12.49 -17.14 -5.51
C ALA A 83 13.01 -16.10 -4.51
N VAL A 84 14.07 -15.37 -4.86
CA VAL A 84 14.59 -14.23 -4.07
C VAL A 84 13.55 -13.12 -3.97
N LEU A 85 12.86 -12.80 -5.07
CA LEU A 85 11.77 -11.83 -5.10
C LEU A 85 10.62 -12.24 -4.17
N LEU A 86 10.20 -13.51 -4.20
CA LEU A 86 9.20 -14.04 -3.27
C LEU A 86 9.65 -13.87 -1.81
N LYS A 87 10.90 -14.19 -1.50
CA LYS A 87 11.47 -13.98 -0.15
C LYS A 87 11.43 -12.52 0.27
N ARG A 88 11.77 -11.59 -0.64
CA ARG A 88 11.66 -10.14 -0.40
C ARG A 88 10.21 -9.71 -0.12
N VAL A 89 9.24 -10.20 -0.88
CA VAL A 89 7.81 -9.92 -0.67
C VAL A 89 7.34 -10.44 0.70
N MET A 90 7.75 -11.64 1.08
CA MET A 90 7.38 -12.23 2.37
C MET A 90 7.98 -11.44 3.54
N MET A 91 9.23 -10.97 3.44
CA MET A 91 9.85 -10.10 4.46
C MET A 91 9.17 -8.74 4.60
N ILE A 92 8.48 -8.25 3.56
CA ILE A 92 7.72 -7.00 3.63
C ILE A 92 6.39 -7.20 4.37
N LYS A 93 5.77 -8.37 4.22
CA LYS A 93 4.45 -8.67 4.84
C LYS A 93 4.57 -9.22 6.26
N TYR A 94 5.54 -10.08 6.51
CA TYR A 94 5.76 -10.74 7.78
C TYR A 94 6.98 -10.14 8.48
N THR A 95 6.94 -10.04 9.81
CA THR A 95 8.01 -9.41 10.61
C THR A 95 9.36 -10.08 10.32
N ARG A 96 10.39 -9.27 10.08
CA ARG A 96 11.75 -9.71 9.73
C ARG A 96 12.29 -10.82 10.64
N THR A 97 11.93 -10.79 11.93
CA THR A 97 12.34 -11.78 12.94
C THR A 97 11.75 -13.18 12.70
N GLN A 98 10.55 -13.28 12.15
CA GLN A 98 9.90 -14.56 11.88
C GLN A 98 10.39 -15.19 10.58
N VAL A 99 10.80 -14.39 9.59
CA VAL A 99 11.17 -14.89 8.25
C VAL A 99 12.68 -15.03 8.04
N ALA A 100 13.50 -14.15 8.63
CA ALA A 100 14.94 -14.13 8.37
C ALA A 100 15.68 -15.37 8.93
N SER A 101 15.17 -15.99 10.00
CA SER A 101 15.73 -17.20 10.58
C SER A 101 15.27 -18.49 9.89
N LEU A 102 14.36 -18.40 8.93
CA LEU A 102 13.81 -19.58 8.26
C LEU A 102 14.67 -19.95 7.05
N THR A 103 15.27 -21.12 7.14
CA THR A 103 15.99 -21.78 6.05
C THR A 103 15.44 -23.19 5.85
N GLY A 104 15.62 -23.75 4.65
CA GLY A 104 15.23 -25.12 4.34
C GLY A 104 13.72 -25.36 4.43
N GLU A 105 13.31 -26.46 5.07
CA GLU A 105 11.90 -26.88 5.13
C GLU A 105 10.99 -25.91 5.88
N ARG A 106 11.51 -25.18 6.88
CA ARG A 106 10.69 -24.18 7.61
C ARG A 106 10.24 -23.04 6.70
N TRP A 107 11.06 -22.69 5.71
CA TRP A 107 10.69 -21.71 4.69
C TRP A 107 9.52 -22.21 3.82
N LEU A 108 9.57 -23.46 3.37
CA LEU A 108 8.50 -24.06 2.56
C LEU A 108 7.18 -24.17 3.35
N LYS A 109 7.23 -24.58 4.62
CA LYS A 109 6.04 -24.64 5.48
C LYS A 109 5.34 -23.29 5.63
N ILE A 110 6.10 -22.21 5.67
CA ILE A 110 5.50 -20.86 5.73
C ILE A 110 4.92 -20.43 4.39
N LEU A 111 5.56 -20.78 3.28
CA LEU A 111 4.98 -20.56 1.95
C LEU A 111 3.66 -21.31 1.80
N ASP A 112 3.59 -22.55 2.27
CA ASP A 112 2.38 -23.37 2.31
C ASP A 112 1.29 -22.76 3.20
N PHE A 113 1.66 -22.25 4.38
CA PHE A 113 0.73 -21.53 5.26
C PHE A 113 0.15 -20.28 4.58
N VAL A 114 0.96 -19.54 3.83
CA VAL A 114 0.52 -18.33 3.12
C VAL A 114 -0.29 -18.64 1.87
N ASP A 115 0.11 -19.64 1.09
CA ASP A 115 -0.65 -20.10 -0.07
C ASP A 115 -1.85 -20.96 0.33
N LYS A 116 -2.01 -21.33 1.61
CA LYS A 116 -3.03 -22.31 2.07
C LYS A 116 -3.03 -23.56 1.19
N SER A 117 -1.84 -24.03 0.82
CA SER A 117 -1.61 -25.20 -0.03
C SER A 117 -0.41 -25.97 0.52
N ASN A 118 -0.20 -27.20 0.06
CA ASN A 118 1.00 -27.99 0.38
C ASN A 118 1.96 -28.07 -0.82
N ALA A 119 1.81 -27.18 -1.80
CA ALA A 119 2.53 -27.22 -3.07
C ALA A 119 4.04 -26.95 -2.91
N TYR A 120 4.46 -26.31 -1.81
CA TYR A 120 5.85 -26.04 -1.52
C TYR A 120 6.52 -27.18 -0.75
N THR A 121 5.88 -27.75 0.27
CA THR A 121 6.46 -28.85 1.05
C THR A 121 6.32 -30.21 0.37
N GLN A 122 5.23 -30.46 -0.35
CA GLN A 122 4.92 -31.75 -0.99
C GLN A 122 4.93 -31.70 -2.53
N GLY A 123 5.20 -30.54 -3.12
CA GLY A 123 5.18 -30.35 -4.57
C GLY A 123 6.49 -29.83 -5.14
N ILE A 124 6.39 -29.24 -6.33
CA ILE A 124 7.52 -28.72 -7.12
C ILE A 124 8.26 -27.60 -6.37
N GLY A 125 7.61 -26.92 -5.43
CA GLY A 125 8.24 -25.87 -4.64
C GLY A 125 9.41 -26.34 -3.76
N ARG A 126 9.61 -27.66 -3.55
CA ARG A 126 10.81 -28.19 -2.89
C ARG A 126 12.08 -27.88 -3.68
N GLU A 127 11.99 -27.81 -5.00
CA GLU A 127 13.12 -27.49 -5.87
C GLU A 127 13.67 -26.09 -5.61
N LEU A 128 12.85 -25.17 -5.08
CA LEU A 128 13.31 -23.83 -4.69
C LEU A 128 14.45 -23.85 -3.66
N LEU A 129 14.59 -24.92 -2.87
CA LEU A 129 15.68 -25.08 -1.92
C LEU A 129 16.99 -25.51 -2.59
N SER A 130 16.93 -26.28 -3.67
CA SER A 130 18.10 -26.77 -4.40
C SER A 130 18.57 -25.83 -5.51
N LEU A 131 17.73 -24.88 -5.95
CA LEU A 131 18.06 -23.90 -7.00
C LEU A 131 19.40 -23.17 -6.84
N PRO A 132 19.81 -22.69 -5.63
CA PRO A 132 21.09 -21.99 -5.49
C PRO A 132 22.31 -22.91 -5.69
N TYR A 133 22.11 -24.23 -5.59
CA TYR A 133 23.17 -25.23 -5.56
C TYR A 133 23.20 -26.13 -6.80
N GLN A 134 22.17 -26.10 -7.65
CA GLN A 134 22.10 -26.91 -8.86
C GLN A 134 22.32 -26.04 -10.11
N LYS A 135 23.55 -26.07 -10.63
CA LYS A 135 23.97 -25.39 -11.86
C LYS A 135 23.27 -25.90 -13.13
N ASN A 136 22.67 -27.10 -13.09
CA ASN A 136 22.10 -27.78 -14.25
C ASN A 136 20.73 -28.42 -13.94
N SER A 137 19.91 -27.75 -13.11
CA SER A 137 18.54 -28.21 -12.88
C SER A 137 17.68 -27.90 -14.09
N GLU A 138 16.80 -28.82 -14.49
CA GLU A 138 15.80 -28.52 -15.52
C GLU A 138 14.95 -27.34 -15.08
N ALA A 139 14.90 -26.30 -15.90
CA ALA A 139 14.14 -25.12 -15.57
C ALA A 139 12.64 -25.40 -15.77
N LYS A 140 11.90 -25.49 -14.65
CA LYS A 140 10.48 -25.81 -14.68
C LYS A 140 9.65 -24.52 -14.72
N PRO A 141 8.90 -24.25 -15.80
CA PRO A 141 8.07 -23.04 -15.91
C PRO A 141 6.93 -23.01 -14.89
N GLU A 142 6.54 -24.17 -14.36
CA GLU A 142 5.49 -24.30 -13.34
C GLU A 142 5.83 -23.56 -12.04
N LEU A 143 7.13 -23.43 -11.71
CA LEU A 143 7.59 -22.66 -10.55
C LEU A 143 7.22 -21.19 -10.65
N PHE A 144 7.26 -20.59 -11.84
CA PHE A 144 6.84 -19.19 -12.02
C PHE A 144 5.35 -19.00 -11.72
N ILE A 145 4.51 -19.95 -12.13
CA ILE A 145 3.07 -19.90 -11.89
C ILE A 145 2.77 -19.99 -10.39
N LEU A 146 3.46 -20.92 -9.71
CA LEU A 146 3.34 -21.10 -8.26
C LEU A 146 3.77 -19.83 -7.52
N ILE A 147 4.91 -19.23 -7.88
CA ILE A 147 5.42 -18.00 -7.26
C ILE A 147 4.46 -16.82 -7.52
N GLU A 148 3.98 -16.64 -8.75
CA GLU A 148 3.05 -15.57 -9.09
C GLU A 148 1.76 -15.65 -8.25
N LYS A 149 1.18 -16.85 -8.15
CA LYS A 149 -0.02 -17.11 -7.36
C LYS A 149 0.19 -16.72 -5.90
N THR A 150 1.30 -17.14 -5.31
CA THR A 150 1.62 -16.85 -3.91
C THR A 150 1.87 -15.37 -3.67
N ILE A 151 2.58 -14.67 -4.57
CA ILE A 151 2.76 -13.20 -4.47
C ILE A 151 1.41 -12.50 -4.52
N ARG A 152 0.50 -12.92 -5.41
CA ARG A 152 -0.84 -12.33 -5.56
C ARG A 152 -1.72 -12.54 -4.32
N ARG A 153 -1.57 -13.67 -3.62
CA ARG A 153 -2.27 -13.99 -2.36
C ARG A 153 -1.61 -13.34 -1.14
N CYS A 154 -0.30 -13.10 -1.22
CA CYS A 154 0.45 -12.43 -0.17
C CYS A 154 0.12 -10.92 -0.13
N LEU A 155 0.11 -10.23 -1.27
CA LEU A 155 -0.11 -8.78 -1.35
C LEU A 155 -1.58 -8.38 -1.53
#